data_AF-A0A2V9DQM5-F1
#
_entry.id   AF-A0A2V9DQM5-F1
#
_cell.length_a   1.000
_cell.length_b   1.000
_cell.length_c   1.000
_cell.angle_alpha   90.00
_cell.angle_beta   90.00
_cell.angle_gamma   90.00
#
_symmetry.space_group_name_H-M   'P 1'
#
loop_
_entity.id
_entity.type
_entity.pdbx_description
1 polymer ?
#
loop_
_entity_poly.entity_id
_entity_poly.type
_entity_poly.pdbx_seq_one_letter_code
_entity_poly.pdbx_strand_id
1 'polypeptide(L)' 'MLEGGRVPIYEPHLDAVLAAARRAERLTFTGHAGEAVRAGDAIFICVGTPPRQTGEADLSAIDNVARL' A
#
# COMPACT_ATOMS: atom_id res chain seq x y z
N MET A 1 -8.75 8.61 -0.72
CA MET A 1 -8.90 8.58 0.76
C MET A 1 -7.63 9.11 1.43
N LEU A 2 -6.49 8.45 1.23
CA LEU A 2 -5.21 8.81 1.84
C LEU A 2 -4.62 10.15 1.34
N GLU A 3 -4.75 10.48 0.05
CA GLU A 3 -4.34 11.79 -0.48
C GLU A 3 -5.05 12.96 0.25
N GLY A 4 -6.33 12.76 0.56
CA GLY A 4 -7.16 13.68 1.35
C GLY A 4 -6.94 13.59 2.86
N GLY A 5 -5.90 12.89 3.33
CA GLY A 5 -5.55 12.78 4.75
C GLY A 5 -6.42 11.83 5.58
N ARG A 6 -7.31 11.04 4.96
CA ARG A 6 -8.16 10.07 5.67
C ARG A 6 -7.53 8.67 5.67
N VAL A 7 -7.26 8.13 6.86
CA VAL A 7 -6.70 6.79 7.07
C VAL A 7 -7.83 5.77 7.20
N PRO A 8 -7.82 4.66 6.44
CA PRO A 8 -8.93 3.70 6.41
C PRO A 8 -8.90 2.67 7.56
N ILE A 9 -7.90 2.74 8.44
CA ILE A 9 -7.72 1.85 9.58
C ILE A 9 -7.49 2.69 10.84
N TYR A 10 -7.79 2.10 12.00
CA TYR A 10 -7.38 2.67 13.27
C TYR A 10 -6.07 2.02 13.69
N GLU A 11 -5.02 2.82 13.78
CA GLU A 11 -3.73 2.45 14.35
C GLU A 11 -3.23 3.65 15.17
N PRO A 12 -2.98 3.49 16.48
CA PRO A 12 -2.52 4.59 17.32
C PRO A 12 -1.28 5.29 16.75
N HIS A 13 -1.32 6.62 16.69
CA HIS A 13 -0.24 7.52 16.24
C HIS A 13 0.11 7.45 14.73
N LEU A 14 -0.59 6.64 13.93
CA LEU A 14 -0.30 6.54 12.49
C LEU A 14 -0.52 7.87 11.75
N ASP A 15 -1.53 8.65 12.16
CA ASP A 15 -1.83 9.97 11.63
C ASP A 15 -0.64 10.94 11.74
N ALA A 16 0.02 11.00 12.90
CA ALA A 16 1.19 11.84 13.14
C ALA A 16 2.38 11.41 12.27
N VAL A 17 2.62 10.09 12.13
CA VAL A 17 3.69 9.53 11.29
C VAL A 17 3.47 9.90 9.82
N LEU A 18 2.26 9.70 9.30
CA LEU A 18 1.92 10.02 7.91
C LEU A 18 2.02 11.53 7.64
N ALA A 19 1.54 12.38 8.56
CA ALA A 19 1.63 13.83 8.42
C ALA A 19 3.09 14.31 8.38
N ALA A 20 3.96 13.76 9.23
CA ALA A 20 5.39 14.08 9.24
C ALA A 20 6.10 13.64 7.94
N ALA A 21 5.78 12.45 7.43
CA ALA A 21 6.36 11.93 6.19
C ALA A 21 5.92 12.76 4.97
N ARG A 22 4.64 13.16 4.91
CA ARG A 22 4.10 14.02 3.84
C ARG A 22 4.71 15.42 3.87
N ARG A 23 4.81 16.05 5.05
CA ARG A 23 5.43 17.39 5.19
C ARG A 23 6.91 17.39 4.81
N ALA A 24 7.59 16.26 4.97
CA ALA A 24 8.97 16.07 4.53
C ALA A 24 9.08 15.66 3.04
N GLU A 25 7.97 15.60 2.29
CA GLU A 25 7.92 15.17 0.89
C GLU A 25 8.52 13.78 0.63
N ARG A 26 8.53 12.92 1.67
CA ARG A 26 9.03 11.53 1.59
C ARG A 26 7.93 10.50 1.35
N LEU A 27 6.67 10.92 1.32
CA LEU A 27 5.52 10.04 1.17
C LEU A 27 4.46 10.69 0.27
N THR A 28 4.15 10.00 -0.83
CA THR A 28 3.08 10.34 -1.76
C THR A 28 2.21 9.10 -1.96
N PHE A 29 0.92 9.31 -2.21
CA PHE A 29 -0.02 8.23 -2.54
C PHE A 29 -0.44 8.39 -4.00
N THR A 30 -0.70 7.28 -4.68
CA THR A 30 -1.28 7.25 -6.03
C THR A 30 -2.25 6.08 -6.12
N GLY A 31 -3.28 6.22 -6.95
CA GLY A 31 -4.16 5.12 -7.35
C GLY A 31 -3.62 4.29 -8.53
N HIS A 32 -2.52 4.71 -9.16
CA HIS A 32 -1.96 4.09 -10.35
C HIS A 32 -0.66 3.35 -10.01
N ALA A 33 -0.73 2.02 -9.91
CA ALA A 33 0.43 1.20 -9.54
C ALA A 33 1.64 1.39 -10.47
N GLY A 34 1.41 1.56 -11.79
CA GLY A 34 2.49 1.79 -12.74
C GLY A 34 3.29 3.07 -12.50
N GLU A 35 2.69 4.11 -11.90
CA GLU A 35 3.45 5.31 -11.48
C GLU A 35 4.40 4.99 -10.34
N ALA A 36 3.94 4.24 -9.34
CA ALA A 36 4.76 3.83 -8.20
C ALA A 36 5.91 2.91 -8.63
N VAL A 37 5.64 1.96 -9.54
CA VAL A 37 6.67 1.05 -10.08
C VAL A 37 7.77 1.80 -10.83
N ARG A 38 7.41 2.78 -11.67
CA ARG A 38 8.41 3.58 -12.40
C ARG A 38 9.25 4.49 -11.51
N ALA A 39 8.74 4.88 -10.34
CA ALA A 39 9.40 5.81 -9.44
C ALA A 39 10.33 5.14 -8.41
N GLY A 40 10.20 3.83 -8.17
CA GLY A 40 10.91 3.12 -7.10
C GLY A 40 12.01 2.18 -7.60
N ASP A 41 13.18 2.23 -6.98
CA ASP A 41 14.26 1.25 -7.22
C ASP A 41 13.98 -0.12 -6.56
N ALA A 42 13.15 -0.12 -5.52
CA ALA A 42 12.69 -1.31 -4.82
C ALA A 42 11.19 -1.18 -4.50
N ILE A 43 10.45 -2.29 -4.71
CA ILE A 43 9.00 -2.31 -4.56
C ILE A 43 8.61 -3.35 -3.49
N PHE A 44 7.85 -2.91 -2.49
CA PHE A 44 7.27 -3.77 -1.46
C PHE A 44 5.79 -4.04 -1.76
N ILE A 45 5.41 -5.31 -1.89
CA ILE A 45 4.03 -5.73 -2.11
C ILE A 45 3.39 -6.03 -0.74
N CYS A 46 2.46 -5.17 -0.32
CA CYS A 46 1.79 -5.24 0.98
C CYS A 46 0.28 -5.53 0.86
N VAL A 47 -0.12 -6.33 -0.13
CA VAL A 47 -1.52 -6.76 -0.32
C VAL A 47 -1.88 -7.88 0.66
N GLY A 48 -3.18 -8.10 0.88
CA GLY A 48 -3.65 -9.21 1.70
C GLY A 48 -3.59 -10.55 0.96
N THR A 49 -3.30 -11.62 1.71
CA THR A 49 -3.39 -13.02 1.27
C THR A 49 -4.40 -13.77 2.14
N PRO A 50 -5.70 -13.46 2.03
CA PRO A 50 -6.71 -14.16 2.82
C PRO A 50 -6.69 -15.67 2.50
N PRO A 51 -7.08 -16.54 3.45
CA PRO A 51 -7.15 -17.97 3.20
C PRO A 51 -8.28 -18.32 2.22
N ARG A 52 -8.05 -19.31 1.38
CA ARG A 52 -9.06 -19.97 0.56
C ARG A 52 -9.97 -20.85 1.43
N GLN A 53 -11.04 -21.36 0.85
CA GLN A 53 -11.92 -22.33 1.52
C GLN A 53 -11.18 -23.58 2.02
N THR A 54 -10.08 -23.96 1.34
CA THR A 54 -9.20 -25.07 1.73
C THR A 54 -8.17 -24.70 2.81
N GLY A 55 -8.14 -23.44 3.25
CA GLY A 55 -7.21 -22.94 4.27
C GLY A 55 -5.86 -22.44 3.73
N GLU A 56 -5.50 -22.78 2.49
CA GLU A 56 -4.28 -22.26 1.86
C GLU A 56 -4.37 -20.76 1.57
N ALA A 57 -3.24 -20.05 1.56
CA ALA A 57 -3.22 -18.63 1.22
C ALA A 57 -3.65 -18.39 -0.23
N ASP A 58 -4.52 -17.40 -0.45
CA ASP A 58 -4.80 -16.92 -1.80
C ASP A 58 -3.72 -15.92 -2.25
N LEU A 59 -2.96 -16.29 -3.28
CA LEU A 59 -1.86 -15.49 -3.82
C LEU A 59 -2.28 -14.60 -5.00
N SER A 60 -3.56 -14.62 -5.39
CA SER A 60 -4.09 -13.90 -6.55
C SER A 60 -3.76 -12.39 -6.53
N ALA A 61 -3.85 -11.75 -5.36
CA ALA A 61 -3.53 -10.33 -5.21
C ALA A 61 -2.04 -10.03 -5.43
N ILE A 62 -1.14 -10.94 -5.01
CA ILE A 62 0.30 -10.82 -5.25
C ILE A 62 0.59 -10.96 -6.74
N ASP A 63 0.03 -12.01 -7.38
CA ASP A 63 0.22 -12.27 -8.80
C ASP A 63 -0.25 -11.10 -9.67
N ASN A 64 -1.38 -10.46 -9.29
CA ASN A 64 -1.91 -9.29 -10.01
C ASN A 64 -0.95 -8.10 -9.98
N VAL A 65 -0.27 -7.85 -8.85
CA VAL A 65 0.69 -6.75 -8.73
C VAL A 65 2.03 -7.10 -9.39
N ALA A 66 2.48 -8.34 -9.26
CA ALA A 66 3.77 -8.80 -9.78
C ALA A 66 3.84 -8.84 -11.32
N ARG A 67 2.68 -8.84 -12.00
CA ARG A 67 2.57 -8.90 -13.47
C ARG A 67 2.33 -7.54 -14.15
N LEU A 68 2.35 -6.45 -13.37
CA LEU A 68 2.21 -5.08 -13.86
C LEU A 68 3.34 -4.65 -14.80
#